data_AF-A0A7Y3AMQ6-F1
#
_entry.id   AF-A0A7Y3AMQ6-F1
#
_cell.length_a   1.000
_cell.length_b   1.000
_cell.length_c   1.000
_cell.angle_alpha   90.00
_cell.angle_beta   90.00
_cell.angle_gamma   90.00
#
_symmetry.space_group_name_H-M   'P 1'
#
loop_
_entity.id
_entity.type
_entity.pdbx_description
1 polymer ?
#
loop_
_entity_poly.entity_id
_entity_poly.type
_entity_poly.pdbx_seq_one_letter_code
_entity_poly.pdbx_strand_id
1 'polypeptide(L)'
;MKLLLGLTIGMAIGAVMQLGGASSYRKILGSLLLKDMTIIKLILMTIAVTTVGIYALDLVDMANMSIKPTYVVGIAVAGLIFGVGFAVSGY
;
A
#
# COMPACT_ATOMS: atom_id res chain seq x y z
N MET A 1 -10.96 8.90 21.36
CA MET A 1 -10.91 9.56 20.03
C MET A 1 -9.95 8.87 19.05
N LYS A 2 -8.74 8.44 19.45
CA LYS A 2 -7.76 7.79 18.55
C LYS A 2 -8.33 6.59 17.77
N LEU A 3 -9.13 5.73 18.41
CA LEU A 3 -9.76 4.56 17.77
C LEU A 3 -10.77 4.95 16.67
N LEU A 4 -11.60 5.96 16.92
CA LEU A 4 -12.57 6.46 15.93
C LEU A 4 -11.85 7.08 14.72
N LEU A 5 -10.81 7.87 14.96
CA LEU A 5 -9.96 8.42 13.89
C LEU A 5 -9.29 7.33 13.07
N GLY A 6 -8.75 6.29 13.72
CA GLY A 6 -8.18 5.14 13.02
C GLY A 6 -9.21 4.41 12.15
N LEU A 7 -10.43 4.22 12.67
CA LEU A 7 -11.53 3.60 11.94
C LEU A 7 -11.95 4.42 10.73
N THR A 8 -12.16 5.73 10.88
CA THR A 8 -12.60 6.60 9.79
C THR A 8 -11.55 6.72 8.69
N ILE A 9 -10.27 6.85 9.06
CA ILE A 9 -9.16 6.85 8.10
C ILE A 9 -9.08 5.50 7.39
N GLY A 10 -9.18 4.38 8.11
CA GLY A 10 -9.18 3.04 7.52
C GLY A 10 -10.32 2.83 6.52
N MET A 11 -11.54 3.26 6.88
CA MET A 11 -12.69 3.23 5.97
C MET A 11 -12.48 4.10 4.73
N ALA A 12 -11.93 5.31 4.90
CA ALA A 12 -11.65 6.20 3.78
C ALA A 12 -10.61 5.59 2.82
N ILE A 13 -9.52 5.02 3.34
CA ILE A 13 -8.50 4.32 2.53
C ILE A 13 -9.13 3.14 1.80
N GLY A 14 -9.92 2.31 2.50
CA GLY A 14 -10.62 1.18 1.90
C GLY A 14 -11.56 1.60 0.76
N ALA A 15 -12.32 2.68 0.94
CA ALA A 15 -13.20 3.22 -0.09
C ALA A 15 -12.40 3.70 -1.31
N VAL A 16 -11.30 4.42 -1.11
CA VAL A 16 -10.43 4.87 -2.22
C VAL A 16 -9.80 3.69 -2.97
N MET A 17 -9.36 2.64 -2.26
CA MET A 17 -8.82 1.43 -2.89
C MET A 17 -9.87 0.69 -3.72
N GLN A 18 -11.11 0.62 -3.21
CA GLN A 18 -12.24 0.04 -3.94
C GLN A 18 -12.55 0.83 -5.22
N LEU A 19 -12.57 2.16 -5.13
CA LEU A 19 -12.79 3.05 -6.28
C LEU A 19 -11.65 3.00 -7.30
N GLY A 20 -10.40 2.84 -6.84
CA GLY A 20 -9.23 2.64 -7.69
C GLY A 20 -9.21 1.30 -8.43
N GLY A 21 -10.11 0.37 -8.07
CA GLY A 21 -10.19 -0.97 -8.66
C GLY A 21 -9.06 -1.90 -8.21
N ALA A 22 -8.38 -1.59 -7.11
CA ALA A 22 -7.34 -2.44 -6.53
C ALA A 22 -7.90 -3.75 -5.95
N SER A 23 -9.21 -3.86 -5.81
CA SER A 23 -9.93 -5.08 -5.42
C SER A 23 -10.42 -5.93 -6.61
N SER A 24 -10.18 -5.49 -7.85
CA SER A 24 -10.62 -6.22 -9.04
C SER A 24 -9.63 -7.33 -9.39
N TYR A 25 -10.08 -8.58 -9.29
CA TYR A 25 -9.32 -9.76 -9.71
C TYR A 25 -8.72 -9.60 -11.12
N ARG A 26 -9.51 -9.12 -12.08
CA ARG A 26 -9.07 -8.95 -13.47
C ARG A 26 -7.92 -7.94 -13.60
N LYS A 27 -7.96 -6.84 -12.84
CA LYS A 27 -6.92 -5.81 -12.86
C LYS A 27 -5.65 -6.30 -12.17
N ILE A 28 -5.79 -7.03 -11.06
CA ILE A 28 -4.65 -7.66 -10.36
C ILE A 28 -3.96 -8.65 -11.28
N LEU A 29 -4.70 -9.61 -11.86
CA LEU A 29 -4.14 -10.59 -12.79
C LEU A 29 -3.54 -9.91 -14.03
N GLY A 30 -4.22 -8.90 -14.58
CA GLY A 30 -3.69 -8.09 -15.67
C GLY A 30 -2.36 -7.42 -15.34
N SER A 31 -2.16 -6.99 -14.10
CA SER A 31 -0.90 -6.40 -13.64
C SER A 31 0.23 -7.43 -13.47
N LEU A 32 -0.09 -8.64 -12.98
CA LEU A 32 0.87 -9.74 -12.88
C LEU A 32 1.35 -10.21 -14.24
N LEU A 33 0.45 -10.24 -15.22
CA LEU A 33 0.78 -10.57 -16.62
C LEU A 33 1.37 -9.37 -17.39
N LEU A 34 1.56 -8.22 -16.75
CA LEU A 34 2.05 -6.99 -17.37
C LEU A 34 1.19 -6.52 -18.58
N LYS A 35 -0.09 -6.90 -18.61
CA LYS A 35 -1.07 -6.48 -19.63
C LYS A 35 -1.85 -5.24 -19.21
N ASP A 36 -2.03 -5.04 -17.91
CA ASP A 36 -2.72 -3.90 -17.34
C ASP A 36 -1.87 -3.25 -16.24
N MET A 37 -1.31 -2.09 -16.54
CA MET A 37 -0.44 -1.36 -15.62
C MET A 37 -1.21 -0.50 -14.61
N THR A 38 -2.56 -0.56 -14.59
CA THR A 38 -3.37 0.30 -13.72
C THR A 38 -3.02 0.13 -12.24
N ILE A 39 -2.91 -1.11 -11.77
CA ILE A 39 -2.58 -1.40 -10.36
C ILE A 39 -1.14 -0.98 -10.04
N ILE A 40 -0.19 -1.27 -10.93
CA ILE A 40 1.22 -0.88 -10.77
C ILE A 40 1.34 0.64 -10.68
N LYS A 41 0.66 1.38 -11.58
CA LYS A 41 0.62 2.85 -11.55
C LYS A 41 -0.03 3.38 -10.27
N LEU A 42 -1.10 2.74 -9.79
CA LEU A 42 -1.75 3.13 -8.54
C LEU A 42 -0.78 2.99 -7.35
N ILE A 43 -0.06 1.87 -7.24
CA ILE A 43 0.93 1.66 -6.18
C ILE A 43 2.05 2.70 -6.28
N LEU A 44 2.65 2.87 -7.47
CA LEU A 44 3.75 3.81 -7.67
C LEU A 44 3.34 5.28 -7.42
N MET A 45 2.16 5.69 -7.89
CA MET A 45 1.63 7.03 -7.64
C MET A 45 1.34 7.24 -6.16
N THR A 46 0.82 6.23 -5.47
CA THR A 46 0.59 6.31 -4.02
C THR A 46 1.92 6.51 -3.30
N ILE A 47 2.95 5.72 -3.61
CA ILE A 47 4.29 5.87 -3.02
C ILE A 47 4.82 7.29 -3.28
N ALA A 48 4.75 7.78 -4.52
CA ALA A 48 5.26 9.10 -4.88
C ALA A 48 4.53 10.23 -4.13
N VAL A 49 3.19 10.25 -4.19
CA VAL A 49 2.36 11.28 -3.54
C VAL A 49 2.52 11.24 -2.02
N THR A 50 2.51 10.06 -1.41
CA THR A 50 2.68 9.91 0.03
C THR A 50 4.08 10.35 0.47
N THR A 51 5.12 10.00 -0.28
CA THR A 51 6.50 10.43 0.04
C THR A 51 6.59 11.96 0.02
N VAL A 52 6.15 12.60 -1.06
CA VAL A 52 6.15 14.08 -1.17
C VAL A 52 5.30 14.71 -0.07
N GLY A 53 4.11 14.18 0.19
CA GLY A 53 3.19 14.70 1.20
C GLY A 53 3.73 14.61 2.62
N ILE A 54 4.34 13.48 3.01
CA ILE A 54 4.92 13.31 4.34
C ILE A 54 6.12 14.24 4.53
N TYR A 55 7.01 14.36 3.54
CA TYR A 55 8.13 15.32 3.62
C TYR A 55 7.64 16.77 3.68
N ALA A 56 6.57 17.13 2.96
CA ALA A 56 5.99 18.47 3.05
C ALA A 56 5.40 18.77 4.44
N LEU A 57 4.78 17.78 5.09
CA LEU A 57 4.28 17.90 6.47
C LEU A 57 5.43 18.00 7.49
N ASP A 58 6.56 17.34 7.21
CA ASP A 58 7.75 17.40 8.05
C ASP A 58 8.38 18.81 8.06
N LEU A 59 8.34 19.52 6.93
CA LEU A 59 8.83 20.91 6.83
C LEU A 59 8.12 21.89 7.78
N VAL A 60 6.91 21.55 8.22
CA VAL A 60 6.10 22.35 9.15
C VAL A 60 5.95 21.67 10.52
N ASP A 61 6.80 20.69 10.84
CA ASP A 61 6.84 19.95 12.11
C ASP A 61 5.52 19.23 12.45
N MET A 62 4.74 18.88 11.42
CA MET A 62 3.46 18.16 11.56
C MET A 62 3.60 16.65 11.36
N ALA A 63 4.73 16.18 10.85
CA ALA A 63 5.03 14.76 10.67
C ALA A 63 5.87 14.22 11.83
N ASN A 64 5.65 12.96 12.21
CA ASN A 64 6.52 12.26 13.15
C ASN A 64 7.13 11.05 12.43
N MET A 65 8.27 11.26 11.78
CA MET A 65 8.95 10.21 11.02
C MET A 65 9.65 9.21 11.95
N SER A 66 9.19 7.96 11.92
CA SER A 66 9.83 6.84 12.63
C SER A 66 10.28 5.80 11.61
N ILE A 67 11.51 5.96 11.10
CA ILE A 67 12.09 5.01 10.15
C ILE A 67 12.49 3.74 10.91
N LYS A 68 11.84 2.63 10.57
CA LYS A 68 12.14 1.32 11.18
C LYS A 68 13.49 0.81 10.66
N PRO A 69 14.34 0.21 11.51
CA PRO A 69 15.60 -0.37 11.08
C PRO A 69 15.35 -1.53 10.10
N THR A 70 16.22 -1.66 9.10
CA THR A 70 16.11 -2.69 8.06
C THR A 70 16.49 -4.06 8.62
N TYR A 71 15.52 -4.97 8.71
CA TYR A 71 15.75 -6.37 9.08
C TYR A 71 15.61 -7.28 7.86
N VAL A 72 16.70 -7.45 7.12
CA VAL A 72 16.70 -8.10 5.79
C VAL A 72 16.12 -9.52 5.84
N VAL A 73 16.56 -10.34 6.80
CA VAL A 73 16.11 -11.74 6.92
C VAL A 73 14.61 -11.82 7.20
N GLY A 74 14.11 -11.01 8.13
CA GLY A 74 12.68 -10.99 8.44
C GLY A 74 11.83 -10.48 7.28
N ILE A 75 12.29 -9.47 6.56
CA ILE A 75 11.60 -8.94 5.38
C ILE A 75 11.54 -9.99 4.27
N ALA A 76 12.65 -10.68 4.00
CA ALA A 76 12.70 -11.74 2.99
C ALA A 76 11.76 -12.90 3.34
N VAL A 77 11.81 -13.39 4.58
CA VAL A 77 10.95 -14.50 5.05
C VAL A 77 9.47 -14.09 5.02
N ALA A 78 9.12 -12.92 5.54
CA ALA A 78 7.74 -12.43 5.53
C ALA A 78 7.22 -12.21 4.10
N GLY A 79 8.06 -11.69 3.20
CA GLY A 79 7.73 -11.50 1.79
C GLY A 79 7.45 -12.81 1.06
N LEU A 80 8.25 -13.86 1.33
CA LEU A 80 8.00 -15.19 0.78
C LEU A 80 6.69 -15.79 1.29
N ILE A 81 6.43 -15.72 2.60
CA ILE A 81 5.18 -16.21 3.20
C ILE A 81 3.98 -15.47 2.59
N PHE A 82 4.06 -14.15 2.49
CA PHE A 82 3.00 -13.33 1.89
C PHE A 82 2.79 -13.67 0.41
N GLY A 83 3.85 -13.77 -0.39
CA GLY A 83 3.77 -14.08 -1.82
C GLY A 83 3.20 -15.48 -2.09
N VAL A 84 3.61 -16.48 -1.31
CA VAL A 84 3.04 -17.83 -1.40
C VAL A 84 1.56 -17.83 -1.00
N GLY A 85 1.21 -17.15 0.09
CA GLY A 85 -0.19 -17.02 0.52
C GLY A 85 -1.06 -16.35 -0.55
N PHE A 86 -0.55 -15.29 -1.17
CA PHE A 86 -1.19 -14.57 -2.27
C PHE A 86 -1.47 -15.53 -3.45
N ALA A 87 -0.42 -16.20 -3.95
CA ALA A 87 -0.52 -17.16 -5.05
C ALA A 87 -1.52 -18.29 -4.78
N VAL A 88 -1.51 -18.86 -3.56
CA VAL A 88 -2.42 -19.96 -3.17
C VAL A 88 -3.86 -19.47 -3.01
N SER A 89 -4.06 -18.24 -2.54
CA SER A 89 -5.40 -17.65 -2.38
C SER A 89 -6.11 -17.31 -3.71
N GLY A 90 -5.46 -17.60 -4.84
CA GLY A 90 -5.97 -17.31 -6.17
C GLY A 90 -5.74 -15.86 -6.58
N TYR A 91 -4.70 -15.23 -6.04
CA TYR A 91 -4.24 -13.91 -6.45
C TYR A 91 -2.82 -13.98 -6.99
#